data_AF-A0A524PJN1-F1
#
_entry.id   AF-A0A524PJN1-F1
#
_cell.length_a   1.000
_cell.length_b   1.000
_cell.length_c   1.000
_cell.angle_alpha   90.00
_cell.angle_beta   90.00
_cell.angle_gamma   90.00
#
_symmetry.space_group_name_H-M   'P 1'
#
loop_
_entity.id
_entity.type
_entity.pdbx_description
1 polymer ?
#
loop_
_entity_poly.entity_id
_entity_poly.type
_entity_poly.pdbx_seq_one_letter_code
_entity_poly.pdbx_strand_id
1 'polypeptide(L)'
;MWEQIRANQIRSGFIVVFMGLLLVALGFALGYYFIGSATAGVAVALVVWGIMNLVALFEGDNILLSLGKARKVTKEDFPRLHNIVEEMSIASGLPKIPDIYVVDDPAPNAFATGRKPENAAIAVTTGLLQKLNRDELQGVVAHELGHIKNRDTLLMAIGGILLGTIVMLAYFASRMLFFGGVSGGRRSGRDSGGGGGQIVILAIGLILL
;
A
#
# COMPACT_ATOMS: atom_id res chain seq x y z
N MET A 1 -19.79 3.21 -20.02
CA MET A 1 -18.84 3.85 -19.08
C MET A 1 -19.25 3.66 -17.62
N TRP A 2 -20.45 4.08 -17.20
CA TRP A 2 -20.92 3.94 -15.80
C TRP A 2 -20.98 2.49 -15.28
N GLU A 3 -21.38 1.53 -16.12
CA GLU A 3 -21.37 0.11 -15.75
C GLU A 3 -19.97 -0.44 -15.49
N GLN A 4 -18.98 -0.01 -16.27
CA GLN A 4 -17.58 -0.42 -16.10
C GLN A 4 -16.98 0.16 -14.81
N ILE A 5 -17.29 1.42 -14.49
CA ILE A 5 -16.86 2.05 -13.23
C ILE A 5 -17.44 1.30 -12.03
N ARG A 6 -18.75 1.01 -12.06
CA ARG A 6 -19.44 0.26 -11.00
C ARG A 6 -18.89 -1.16 -10.86
N ALA A 7 -18.67 -1.86 -11.96
CA ALA A 7 -18.08 -3.20 -11.94
C ALA A 7 -16.66 -3.18 -11.36
N ASN A 8 -15.85 -2.16 -11.69
CA ASN A 8 -14.52 -2.00 -11.13
C ASN A 8 -14.56 -1.74 -9.62
N GLN A 9 -15.44 -0.86 -9.15
CA GLN A 9 -15.62 -0.60 -7.73
C GLN A 9 -16.03 -1.86 -6.94
N ILE A 10 -16.92 -2.69 -7.50
CA ILE A 10 -17.32 -3.96 -6.89
C ILE A 10 -16.13 -4.93 -6.83
N ARG A 11 -15.36 -5.06 -7.90
CA ARG A 11 -14.18 -5.94 -7.95
C ARG A 11 -13.11 -5.48 -6.96
N SER A 12 -12.80 -4.18 -6.90
CA SER A 12 -11.87 -3.63 -5.91
C SER A 12 -12.36 -3.84 -4.48
N GLY A 13 -13.65 -3.65 -4.23
CA GLY A 13 -14.26 -3.95 -2.94
C GLY A 13 -14.13 -5.43 -2.55
N PHE A 14 -14.36 -6.34 -3.51
CA PHE A 14 -14.17 -7.77 -3.30
C PHE A 14 -12.72 -8.11 -2.91
N ILE A 15 -11.72 -7.54 -3.60
CA ILE A 15 -10.30 -7.75 -3.28
C ILE A 15 -9.99 -7.27 -1.87
N VAL A 16 -10.43 -6.08 -1.47
CA VAL A 16 -10.19 -5.54 -0.12
C VAL A 16 -10.85 -6.40 0.95
N VAL A 17 -12.08 -6.85 0.73
CA VAL A 17 -12.77 -7.77 1.67
C VAL A 17 -12.04 -9.10 1.76
N PHE A 18 -11.62 -9.66 0.64
CA PHE A 18 -10.85 -10.91 0.60
C PHE A 18 -9.52 -10.79 1.36
N MET A 19 -8.77 -9.71 1.15
CA MET A 19 -7.55 -9.43 1.91
C MET A 19 -7.84 -9.24 3.41
N GLY A 20 -8.96 -8.60 3.76
CA GLY A 20 -9.40 -8.47 5.15
C GLY A 20 -9.66 -9.83 5.80
N LEU A 21 -10.33 -10.74 5.08
CA LEU A 21 -10.54 -12.11 5.53
C LEU A 21 -9.22 -12.87 5.68
N LEU A 22 -8.27 -12.67 4.77
CA LEU A 22 -6.92 -13.25 4.88
C LEU A 22 -6.19 -12.74 6.12
N LEU A 23 -6.25 -11.44 6.41
CA LEU A 23 -5.67 -10.87 7.62
C LEU A 23 -6.29 -11.49 8.88
N VAL A 24 -7.61 -11.64 8.92
CA VAL A 24 -8.32 -12.28 10.05
C VAL A 24 -7.93 -13.75 10.17
N ALA A 25 -7.89 -14.49 9.07
CA ALA A 25 -7.49 -15.90 9.07
C ALA A 25 -6.04 -16.08 9.54
N LEU A 26 -5.13 -15.21 9.10
CA LEU A 26 -3.75 -15.19 9.55
C LEU A 26 -3.67 -14.87 11.05
N GLY A 27 -4.34 -13.81 11.51
CA GLY A 27 -4.42 -13.45 12.92
C GLY A 27 -4.98 -14.57 13.79
N PHE A 28 -6.00 -15.28 13.31
CA PHE A 28 -6.57 -16.46 13.96
C PHE A 28 -5.54 -17.58 14.10
N ALA A 29 -4.86 -17.95 13.01
CA ALA A 29 -3.86 -19.02 12.99
C ALA A 29 -2.66 -18.70 13.90
N LEU A 30 -2.14 -17.47 13.82
CA LEU A 30 -1.03 -17.01 14.64
C LEU A 30 -1.42 -16.92 16.12
N GLY A 31 -2.61 -16.41 16.44
CA GLY A 31 -3.11 -16.35 17.81
C GLY A 31 -3.28 -17.72 18.44
N TYR A 32 -3.85 -18.67 17.70
CA TYR A 32 -3.99 -20.05 18.14
C TYR A 32 -2.63 -20.68 18.42
N TYR A 33 -1.65 -20.51 17.53
CA TYR A 33 -0.34 -21.15 17.64
C TYR A 33 0.58 -20.50 18.68
N PHE A 34 0.68 -19.18 18.73
CA PHE A 34 1.65 -18.47 19.59
C PHE A 34 1.08 -18.04 20.94
N ILE A 35 -0.20 -17.65 20.99
CA ILE A 35 -0.84 -17.08 22.19
C ILE A 35 -1.72 -18.13 22.88
N GLY A 36 -2.14 -19.19 22.18
CA GLY A 36 -3.12 -20.16 22.66
C GLY A 36 -4.57 -19.65 22.62
N SER A 37 -4.79 -18.46 22.06
CA SER A 37 -6.11 -17.84 21.89
C SER A 37 -6.24 -17.23 20.51
N ALA A 38 -7.13 -17.82 19.70
CA ALA A 38 -7.35 -17.37 18.33
C ALA A 38 -8.01 -15.98 18.28
N THR A 39 -8.91 -15.68 19.22
CA THR A 39 -9.56 -14.37 19.32
C THR A 39 -8.56 -13.27 19.68
N ALA A 40 -7.58 -13.57 20.55
CA ALA A 40 -6.52 -12.64 20.87
C ALA A 40 -5.63 -12.32 19.66
N GLY A 41 -5.28 -13.32 18.84
CA GLY A 41 -4.48 -13.08 17.63
C GLY A 41 -5.20 -12.26 16.56
N VAL A 42 -6.49 -12.50 16.35
CA VAL A 42 -7.32 -11.64 15.47
C VAL A 42 -7.36 -10.21 16.01
N ALA A 43 -7.57 -10.03 17.31
CA ALA A 43 -7.59 -8.69 17.92
C ALA A 43 -6.27 -7.95 17.71
N VAL A 44 -5.12 -8.62 17.91
CA VAL A 44 -3.80 -8.05 17.65
C VAL A 44 -3.65 -7.67 16.18
N ALA A 45 -4.00 -8.56 15.24
CA ALA A 45 -3.89 -8.27 13.81
C ALA A 45 -4.71 -7.04 13.39
N LEU A 46 -5.94 -6.93 13.90
CA LEU A 46 -6.81 -5.77 13.63
C LEU A 46 -6.30 -4.49 14.27
N VAL A 47 -5.76 -4.55 15.49
CA VAL A 47 -5.15 -3.38 16.16
C VAL A 47 -3.93 -2.90 15.39
N VAL A 48 -3.04 -3.81 14.99
CA VAL A 48 -1.85 -3.47 14.20
C VAL A 48 -2.26 -2.85 12.87
N TRP A 49 -3.19 -3.47 12.14
CA TRP A 49 -3.72 -2.91 10.90
C TRP A 49 -4.36 -1.53 11.11
N GLY A 50 -5.16 -1.38 12.17
CA GLY A 50 -5.80 -0.11 12.52
C GLY A 50 -4.80 1.00 12.82
N ILE A 51 -3.74 0.70 13.59
CA ILE A 51 -2.67 1.65 13.87
C ILE A 51 -1.93 2.04 12.59
N MET A 52 -1.53 1.05 11.77
CA MET A 52 -0.86 1.32 10.49
C MET A 52 -1.75 2.15 9.56
N ASN A 53 -3.05 1.85 9.54
CA ASN A 53 -4.01 2.60 8.75
C ASN A 53 -4.14 4.03 9.25
N LEU A 54 -4.25 4.26 10.56
CA LEU A 54 -4.28 5.61 11.14
C LEU A 54 -3.01 6.38 10.82
N VAL A 55 -1.83 5.78 10.98
CA VAL A 55 -0.56 6.44 10.65
C VAL A 55 -0.49 6.81 9.18
N ALA A 56 -0.78 5.88 8.28
CA ALA A 56 -0.76 6.13 6.84
C ALA A 56 -1.86 7.11 6.40
N LEU A 57 -2.96 7.18 7.14
CA LEU A 57 -3.95 8.20 6.99
C LEU A 57 -3.30 9.56 7.34
N PHE A 58 -2.87 9.80 8.57
CA PHE A 58 -2.39 11.12 8.98
C PHE A 58 -1.09 11.58 8.33
N GLU A 59 -0.19 10.66 7.98
CA GLU A 59 1.15 10.99 7.47
C GLU A 59 1.51 10.32 6.14
N GLY A 60 0.64 9.51 5.53
CA GLY A 60 0.99 8.71 4.35
C GLY A 60 1.55 9.53 3.19
N ASP A 61 0.96 10.69 2.90
CA ASP A 61 1.43 11.58 1.83
C ASP A 61 2.86 12.06 2.13
N ASN A 62 3.15 12.46 3.37
CA ASN A 62 4.48 12.89 3.80
C ASN A 62 5.49 11.73 3.84
N ILE A 63 5.06 10.53 4.21
CA ILE A 63 5.92 9.34 4.24
C ILE A 63 6.34 8.94 2.83
N LEU A 64 5.40 8.85 1.88
CA LEU A 64 5.72 8.54 0.47
C LEU A 64 6.63 9.59 -0.16
N LEU A 65 6.33 10.88 0.06
CA LEU A 65 7.13 11.98 -0.45
C LEU A 65 8.53 12.02 0.19
N SER A 66 8.64 11.78 1.49
CA SER A 66 9.93 11.78 2.19
C SER A 66 10.82 10.58 1.83
N LEU A 67 10.24 9.38 1.69
CA LEU A 67 10.95 8.18 1.24
C LEU A 67 11.55 8.38 -0.15
N GLY A 68 10.79 9.02 -1.05
CA GLY A 68 11.26 9.39 -2.38
C GLY A 68 12.17 10.61 -2.42
N LYS A 69 12.49 11.26 -1.28
CA LYS A 69 13.18 12.56 -1.22
C LYS A 69 12.55 13.60 -2.17
N ALA A 70 11.24 13.55 -2.29
CA ALA A 70 10.47 14.37 -3.20
C ALA A 70 10.54 15.83 -2.75
N ARG A 71 11.02 16.70 -3.64
CA ARG A 71 11.10 18.14 -3.39
C ARG A 71 9.88 18.82 -3.95
N LYS A 72 9.20 19.64 -3.15
CA LYS A 72 8.12 20.49 -3.66
C LYS A 72 8.73 21.50 -4.63
N VAL A 73 8.15 21.62 -5.83
CA VAL A 73 8.68 22.50 -6.87
C VAL A 73 7.71 23.64 -7.17
N THR A 74 8.28 24.79 -7.51
CA THR A 74 7.53 25.96 -7.97
C THR A 74 7.44 26.00 -9.49
N LYS A 75 6.61 26.90 -10.02
CA LYS A 75 6.47 27.11 -11.46
C LYS A 75 7.77 27.64 -12.09
N GLU A 76 8.62 28.30 -11.29
CA GLU A 76 9.93 28.79 -11.71
C GLU A 76 10.93 27.64 -11.91
N ASP A 77 10.87 26.60 -11.05
CA ASP A 77 11.77 25.45 -11.13
C ASP A 77 11.48 24.56 -12.35
N PHE A 78 10.19 24.26 -12.58
CA PHE A 78 9.74 23.35 -13.62
C PHE A 78 8.48 23.88 -14.33
N PRO A 79 8.61 24.92 -15.18
CA PRO A 79 7.46 25.59 -15.80
C PRO A 79 6.64 24.65 -16.69
N ARG A 80 7.31 23.77 -17.44
CA ARG A 80 6.64 22.79 -18.30
C ARG A 80 5.76 21.82 -17.50
N LEU A 81 6.26 21.29 -16.38
CA LEU A 81 5.52 20.36 -15.54
C LEU A 81 4.34 21.06 -14.87
N HIS A 82 4.56 22.25 -14.32
CA HIS A 82 3.49 23.05 -13.69
C HIS A 82 2.36 23.36 -14.67
N ASN A 83 2.67 23.81 -15.89
CA ASN A 83 1.66 24.08 -16.91
C ASN A 83 0.86 22.82 -17.27
N ILE A 84 1.51 21.68 -17.44
CA ILE A 84 0.84 20.42 -17.75
C ILE A 84 -0.11 20.00 -16.63
N VAL A 85 0.34 20.04 -15.38
CA VAL A 85 -0.49 19.67 -14.23
C VAL A 85 -1.66 20.64 -14.07
N GLU A 86 -1.44 21.94 -14.25
CA GLU A 86 -2.48 22.97 -14.24
C GLU A 86 -3.53 22.73 -15.33
N GLU A 87 -3.11 22.56 -16.59
CA GLU A 87 -3.99 22.27 -17.72
C GLU A 87 -4.81 21.01 -17.51
N MET A 88 -4.17 19.91 -17.08
CA MET A 88 -4.85 18.63 -16.88
C MET A 88 -5.76 18.65 -15.63
N SER A 89 -5.43 19.43 -14.60
CA SER A 89 -6.28 19.63 -13.42
C SER A 89 -7.57 20.37 -13.81
N ILE A 90 -7.45 21.40 -14.64
CA ILE A 90 -8.60 22.14 -15.20
C ILE A 90 -9.44 21.21 -16.08
N ALA A 91 -8.83 20.52 -17.02
CA ALA A 91 -9.52 19.59 -17.92
C ALA A 91 -10.24 18.45 -17.16
N SER A 92 -9.66 18.01 -16.04
CA SER A 92 -10.24 16.97 -15.19
C SER A 92 -11.33 17.51 -14.24
N GLY A 93 -11.45 18.82 -14.07
CA GLY A 93 -12.39 19.45 -13.16
C GLY A 93 -12.05 19.20 -11.68
N LEU A 94 -10.76 19.17 -11.34
CA LEU A 94 -10.34 19.05 -9.94
C LEU A 94 -10.64 20.36 -9.18
N PRO A 95 -11.07 20.28 -7.90
CA PRO A 95 -11.40 21.46 -7.10
C PRO A 95 -10.17 22.31 -6.76
N LYS A 96 -8.98 21.72 -6.81
CA LYS A 96 -7.69 22.35 -6.53
C LYS A 96 -6.62 21.71 -7.42
N ILE A 97 -5.64 22.50 -7.85
CA ILE A 97 -4.43 21.97 -8.48
C ILE A 97 -3.63 21.20 -7.42
N PRO A 98 -3.28 19.92 -7.66
CA PRO A 98 -2.47 19.14 -6.72
C PRO A 98 -1.11 19.77 -6.47
N ASP A 99 -0.55 19.55 -5.28
CA ASP A 99 0.83 19.95 -5.02
C ASP A 99 1.80 19.15 -5.89
N ILE A 100 2.79 19.82 -6.48
CA ILE A 100 3.71 19.21 -7.45
C ILE A 100 5.07 18.98 -6.80
N TYR A 101 5.53 17.74 -6.89
CA TYR A 101 6.81 17.30 -6.38
C TYR A 101 7.67 16.69 -7.48
N VAL A 102 8.98 16.86 -7.36
CA VAL A 102 9.97 16.19 -8.19
C VAL A 102 10.85 15.30 -7.34
N VAL A 103 11.03 14.05 -7.78
CA VAL A 103 11.92 13.08 -7.17
C VAL A 103 13.18 12.99 -8.02
N ASP A 104 14.35 13.12 -7.40
CA ASP A 104 15.61 12.95 -8.13
C ASP A 104 15.95 11.46 -8.24
N ASP A 105 15.47 10.84 -9.32
CA ASP A 105 15.64 9.43 -9.63
C ASP A 105 15.68 9.25 -11.16
N PRO A 106 16.72 8.62 -11.73
CA PRO A 106 16.80 8.36 -13.17
C PRO A 106 15.78 7.31 -13.66
N ALA A 107 15.20 6.49 -12.77
CA ALA A 107 14.17 5.54 -13.13
C ALA A 107 12.85 6.28 -13.47
N PRO A 108 12.28 6.08 -14.66
CA PRO A 108 11.07 6.79 -15.07
C PRO A 108 9.85 6.33 -14.26
N ASN A 109 9.33 7.21 -13.43
CA ASN A 109 8.12 6.99 -12.64
C ASN A 109 7.35 8.30 -12.36
N ALA A 110 6.05 8.19 -12.12
CA ALA A 110 5.18 9.22 -11.59
C ALA A 110 4.10 8.56 -10.74
N PHE A 111 3.63 9.25 -9.70
CA PHE A 111 2.51 8.77 -8.89
C PHE A 111 1.72 9.92 -8.28
N ALA A 112 0.43 9.70 -8.11
CA ALA A 112 -0.44 10.57 -7.33
C ALA A 112 -0.68 10.04 -5.90
N THR A 113 -0.77 10.95 -4.95
CA THR A 113 -1.16 10.66 -3.56
C THR A 113 -2.17 11.68 -3.05
N GLY A 114 -2.74 11.41 -1.89
CA GLY A 114 -3.73 12.25 -1.23
C GLY A 114 -5.07 11.55 -1.09
N ARG A 115 -5.70 11.74 0.06
CA ARG A 115 -6.97 11.07 0.41
C ARG A 115 -8.19 11.70 -0.25
N LYS A 116 -8.11 12.98 -0.55
CA LYS A 116 -9.17 13.76 -1.18
C LYS A 116 -8.57 14.65 -2.26
N PRO A 117 -9.32 14.98 -3.32
CA PRO A 117 -8.86 15.88 -4.37
C PRO A 117 -8.35 17.23 -3.86
N GLU A 118 -8.87 17.72 -2.74
CA GLU A 118 -8.48 19.02 -2.18
C GLU A 118 -7.07 19.02 -1.54
N ASN A 119 -6.58 17.84 -1.15
CA ASN A 119 -5.28 17.63 -0.52
C ASN A 119 -4.40 16.67 -1.33
N ALA A 120 -4.59 16.64 -2.65
CA ALA A 120 -3.83 15.76 -3.52
C ALA A 120 -2.44 16.32 -3.85
N ALA A 121 -1.52 15.41 -4.13
CA ALA A 121 -0.19 15.73 -4.63
C ALA A 121 0.19 14.78 -5.77
N ILE A 122 1.02 15.25 -6.68
CA ILE A 122 1.63 14.46 -7.76
C ILE A 122 3.15 14.57 -7.67
N ALA A 123 3.82 13.43 -7.74
CA ALA A 123 5.27 13.35 -7.76
C ALA A 123 5.73 12.77 -9.09
N VAL A 124 6.74 13.40 -9.70
CA VAL A 124 7.32 12.96 -10.97
C VAL A 124 8.84 12.86 -10.83
N THR A 125 9.43 11.79 -11.35
CA THR A 125 10.89 11.58 -11.31
C THR A 125 11.62 12.40 -12.38
N THR A 126 12.87 12.77 -12.12
CA THR A 126 13.75 13.42 -13.10
C THR A 126 13.95 12.57 -14.35
N GLY A 127 14.06 11.24 -14.20
CA GLY A 127 14.13 10.29 -15.30
C GLY A 127 12.92 10.33 -16.24
N LEU A 128 11.70 10.45 -15.69
CA LEU A 128 10.50 10.56 -16.52
C LEU A 128 10.46 11.90 -17.27
N LEU A 129 10.79 13.01 -16.60
CA LEU A 129 10.80 14.35 -17.19
C LEU A 129 11.78 14.48 -18.36
N GLN A 130 12.93 13.81 -18.27
CA GLN A 130 13.95 13.79 -19.32
C GLN A 130 13.55 12.91 -20.50
N LYS A 131 12.82 11.81 -20.25
CA LYS A 131 12.51 10.80 -21.26
C LYS A 131 11.28 11.16 -22.09
N LEU A 132 10.26 11.77 -21.48
CA LEU A 132 8.99 12.05 -22.15
C LEU A 132 8.94 13.45 -22.75
N ASN A 133 8.32 13.55 -23.92
CA ASN A 133 7.94 14.83 -24.50
C ASN A 133 6.68 15.42 -23.83
N ARG A 134 6.27 16.62 -24.24
CA ARG A 134 5.20 17.38 -23.57
C ARG A 134 3.87 16.62 -23.57
N ASP A 135 3.51 16.03 -24.71
CA ASP A 135 2.21 15.40 -24.92
C ASP A 135 2.16 14.02 -24.23
N GLU A 136 3.27 13.28 -24.26
CA GLU A 136 3.42 12.04 -23.49
C GLU A 136 3.31 12.29 -21.99
N LEU A 137 3.97 13.35 -21.49
CA LEU A 137 3.90 13.73 -20.08
C LEU A 137 2.48 14.19 -19.70
N GLN A 138 1.77 14.90 -20.58
CA GLN A 138 0.34 15.20 -20.37
C GLN A 138 -0.49 13.92 -20.24
N GLY A 139 -0.24 12.91 -21.08
CA GLY A 139 -0.93 11.62 -21.00
C GLY A 139 -0.71 10.93 -19.65
N VAL A 140 0.53 10.89 -19.16
CA VAL A 140 0.86 10.31 -17.85
C VAL A 140 0.22 11.12 -16.72
N VAL A 141 0.36 12.44 -16.73
CA VAL A 141 -0.25 13.30 -15.70
C VAL A 141 -1.77 13.16 -15.71
N ALA A 142 -2.42 13.12 -16.87
CA ALA A 142 -3.85 12.92 -16.99
C ALA A 142 -4.30 11.57 -16.40
N HIS A 143 -3.52 10.51 -16.62
CA HIS A 143 -3.77 9.20 -15.99
C HIS A 143 -3.72 9.29 -14.46
N GLU A 144 -2.66 9.90 -13.91
CA GLU A 144 -2.48 10.06 -12.46
C GLU A 144 -3.56 10.94 -11.81
N LEU A 145 -3.96 12.03 -12.47
CA LEU A 145 -5.08 12.87 -12.02
C LEU A 145 -6.42 12.13 -12.05
N GLY A 146 -6.57 11.15 -12.95
CA GLY A 146 -7.70 10.24 -12.99
C GLY A 146 -7.87 9.48 -11.67
N HIS A 147 -6.77 8.97 -11.10
CA HIS A 147 -6.79 8.28 -9.79
C HIS A 147 -7.21 9.21 -8.66
N ILE A 148 -6.74 10.46 -8.67
CA ILE A 148 -7.15 11.48 -7.68
C ILE A 148 -8.65 11.76 -7.79
N LYS A 149 -9.13 12.01 -9.01
CA LYS A 149 -10.53 12.33 -9.28
C LYS A 149 -11.47 11.21 -8.85
N ASN A 150 -11.11 9.97 -9.17
CA ASN A 150 -11.89 8.78 -8.83
C ASN A 150 -11.71 8.32 -7.38
N ARG A 151 -10.79 8.95 -6.64
CA ARG A 151 -10.39 8.56 -5.26
C ARG A 151 -9.80 7.15 -5.18
N ASP A 152 -9.21 6.68 -6.26
CA ASP A 152 -8.53 5.39 -6.31
C ASP A 152 -7.26 5.41 -5.44
N THR A 153 -6.65 6.58 -5.23
CA THR A 153 -5.50 6.78 -4.32
C THR A 153 -5.79 6.31 -2.88
N LEU A 154 -7.00 6.54 -2.38
CA LEU A 154 -7.40 6.10 -1.03
C LEU A 154 -7.53 4.57 -0.97
N LEU A 155 -8.16 3.96 -1.98
CA LEU A 155 -8.31 2.52 -2.05
C LEU A 155 -6.94 1.82 -2.19
N MET A 156 -6.06 2.36 -3.03
CA MET A 156 -4.69 1.87 -3.17
C MET A 156 -3.91 1.98 -1.86
N ALA A 157 -4.03 3.10 -1.14
CA ALA A 157 -3.39 3.26 0.16
C ALA A 157 -3.90 2.23 1.17
N ILE A 158 -5.22 2.09 1.34
CA ILE A 158 -5.83 1.12 2.26
C ILE A 158 -5.42 -0.32 1.91
N GLY A 159 -5.48 -0.67 0.62
CA GLY A 159 -5.07 -1.99 0.12
C GLY A 159 -3.58 -2.26 0.36
N GLY A 160 -2.71 -1.28 0.10
CA GLY A 160 -1.27 -1.37 0.35
C GLY A 160 -0.94 -1.55 1.83
N ILE A 161 -1.62 -0.82 2.71
CA ILE A 161 -1.46 -0.96 4.17
C ILE A 161 -1.91 -2.35 4.61
N LEU A 162 -3.07 -2.81 4.12
CA LEU A 162 -3.61 -4.13 4.44
C LEU A 162 -2.65 -5.24 4.01
N LEU A 163 -2.12 -5.18 2.77
CA LEU A 163 -1.09 -6.09 2.29
C LEU A 163 0.17 -6.02 3.15
N GLY A 164 0.66 -4.80 3.43
CA GLY A 164 1.84 -4.57 4.25
C GLY A 164 1.70 -5.17 5.65
N THR A 165 0.52 -5.05 6.27
CA THR A 165 0.24 -5.69 7.56
C THR A 165 0.28 -7.21 7.46
N ILE A 166 -0.34 -7.80 6.43
CA ILE A 166 -0.32 -9.25 6.21
C ILE A 166 1.12 -9.75 6.05
N VAL A 167 1.90 -9.13 5.16
CA VAL A 167 3.29 -9.47 4.90
C VAL A 167 4.13 -9.30 6.16
N MET A 168 3.95 -8.22 6.91
CA MET A 168 4.66 -7.97 8.16
C MET A 168 4.38 -9.05 9.20
N LEU A 169 3.11 -9.41 9.41
CA LEU A 169 2.73 -10.48 10.34
C LEU A 169 3.27 -11.84 9.90
N ALA A 170 3.19 -12.16 8.61
CA ALA A 170 3.75 -13.39 8.05
C ALA A 170 5.28 -13.45 8.19
N TYR A 171 5.97 -12.34 7.95
CA TYR A 171 7.41 -12.20 8.13
C TYR A 171 7.84 -12.41 9.57
N PHE A 172 7.18 -11.75 10.54
CA PHE A 172 7.50 -11.96 11.96
C PHE A 172 7.16 -13.38 12.42
N ALA A 173 6.03 -13.94 11.98
CA ALA A 173 5.64 -15.31 12.30
C ALA A 173 6.67 -16.32 11.78
N SER A 174 7.06 -16.22 10.52
CA SER A 174 8.09 -17.09 9.94
C SER A 174 9.40 -16.95 10.69
N ARG A 175 9.85 -15.73 10.99
CA ARG A 175 11.07 -15.49 11.77
C ARG A 175 10.97 -16.10 13.18
N MET A 176 9.85 -15.97 13.87
CA MET A 176 9.64 -16.60 15.18
C MET A 176 9.62 -18.12 15.11
N LEU A 177 9.07 -18.72 14.06
CA LEU A 177 9.11 -20.18 13.84
C LEU A 177 10.53 -20.68 13.58
N PHE A 178 11.27 -20.03 12.67
CA PHE A 178 12.62 -20.41 12.31
C PHE A 178 13.62 -20.22 13.45
N PHE A 179 13.50 -19.15 14.26
CA PHE A 179 14.45 -18.86 15.35
C PHE A 179 13.99 -19.41 16.71
N GLY A 180 12.68 -19.51 16.94
CA GLY A 180 12.11 -20.13 18.15
C GLY A 180 12.33 -21.65 18.19
N GLY A 181 12.38 -22.32 17.02
CA GLY A 181 12.74 -23.73 16.91
C GLY A 181 14.21 -24.05 17.26
N VAL A 182 15.10 -23.05 17.24
CA VAL A 182 16.54 -23.22 17.52
C VAL A 182 16.88 -22.99 19.00
N SER A 183 16.02 -22.30 19.77
CA SER A 183 16.22 -22.03 21.20
C SER A 183 15.53 -23.04 22.14
N GLY A 184 14.61 -23.86 21.62
CA GLY A 184 13.86 -24.86 22.39
C GLY A 184 14.61 -26.17 22.62
N GLY A 185 15.62 -26.15 23.50
CA GLY A 185 16.29 -27.36 23.96
C GLY A 185 15.32 -28.37 24.61
N ARG A 186 15.29 -29.59 24.07
CA ARG A 186 14.92 -30.88 24.69
C ARG A 186 13.79 -30.85 25.75
N ARG A 187 12.56 -31.19 25.33
CA ARG A 187 11.69 -32.04 26.17
C ARG A 187 11.16 -33.23 25.37
N SER A 188 11.77 -34.37 25.69
CA SER A 188 11.30 -35.71 25.37
C SER A 188 9.85 -35.89 25.86
N GLY A 189 9.00 -36.50 25.05
CA GLY A 189 7.72 -37.04 25.51
C GLY A 189 6.59 -36.98 24.50
N ARG A 190 6.64 -37.85 23.49
CA ARG A 190 5.51 -38.68 23.01
C ARG A 190 4.10 -38.07 23.12
N ASP A 191 3.62 -37.46 22.03
CA ASP A 191 2.41 -37.94 21.35
C ASP A 191 2.18 -37.23 20.01
N SER A 192 1.77 -38.05 19.05
CA SER A 192 1.56 -37.79 17.64
C SER A 192 0.37 -36.88 17.37
N GLY A 193 0.54 -35.83 16.54
CA GLY A 193 -0.60 -35.16 15.90
C GLY A 193 -0.43 -33.71 15.42
N GLY A 194 0.69 -33.02 15.72
CA GLY A 194 0.80 -31.56 15.50
C GLY A 194 1.54 -31.05 14.25
N GLY A 195 2.19 -31.91 13.47
CA GLY A 195 3.14 -31.49 12.43
C GLY A 195 2.53 -30.81 11.19
N GLY A 196 1.24 -31.03 10.92
CA GLY A 196 0.57 -30.48 9.73
C GLY A 196 0.39 -28.95 9.78
N GLY A 197 0.08 -28.40 10.96
CA GLY A 197 -0.13 -26.96 11.13
C GLY A 197 1.14 -26.14 10.92
N GLN A 198 2.29 -26.66 11.38
CA GLN A 198 3.60 -26.02 11.17
C GLN A 198 3.98 -25.96 9.68
N ILE A 199 3.73 -27.04 8.92
CA ILE A 199 4.04 -27.09 7.49
C ILE A 199 3.13 -26.14 6.72
N VAL A 200 1.84 -26.07 7.07
CA VAL A 200 0.87 -25.16 6.41
C VAL A 200 1.21 -23.70 6.69
N ILE A 201 1.57 -23.33 7.92
CA ILE A 201 1.96 -21.95 8.26
C ILE A 201 3.30 -21.57 7.62
N LEU A 202 4.27 -22.48 7.58
CA LEU A 202 5.54 -22.26 6.88
C LEU A 202 5.33 -22.12 5.36
N ALA A 203 4.47 -22.94 4.76
CA ALA A 203 4.12 -22.83 3.36
C ALA A 203 3.39 -21.50 3.07
N ILE A 204 2.44 -21.10 3.90
CA ILE A 204 1.75 -19.80 3.76
C ILE A 204 2.74 -18.64 3.92
N GLY A 205 3.64 -18.71 4.90
CA GLY A 205 4.68 -17.70 5.12
C GLY A 205 5.68 -17.58 3.96
N LEU A 206 6.07 -18.71 3.35
CA LEU A 206 6.94 -18.74 2.18
C LEU A 206 6.24 -18.33 0.88
N ILE A 207 4.94 -18.60 0.74
CA ILE A 207 4.15 -18.20 -0.43
C ILE A 207 3.83 -16.70 -0.41
N LEU A 208 3.74 -16.09 0.79
CA LEU A 208 3.43 -14.67 0.97
C LEU A 208 4.66 -13.74 1.00
N LEU A 209 5.87 -14.29 0.96
CA LEU A 209 7.14 -13.57 0.88
C LEU A 209 7.67 -13.55 -0.56
#